data_AF-A0A7V2UY09-F1
#
_entry.id   AF-A0A7V2UY09-F1
#
_cell.length_a   1.000
_cell.length_b   1.000
_cell.length_c   1.000
_cell.angle_alpha   90.00
_cell.angle_beta   90.00
_cell.angle_gamma   90.00
#
_symmetry.space_group_name_H-M   'P 1'
#
loop_
_entity.id
_entity.type
_entity.pdbx_description
1 polymer ?
#
loop_
_entity_poly.entity_id
_entity_poly.type
_entity_poly.pdbx_seq_one_letter_code
_entity_poly.pdbx_strand_id
1 'polypeptide(L)'
;MLERFHEANAAFVARRRTSPSAAPAGHGSKLVIVSCMEPIVESLLPEALGIAPGEAYHIRNAGNTCTRWDESIIRSVAVAVLSGGIRHVAVVGHTDCRMAGDLMPILDAMRQGGIPRDVFGDRDPREWFGMIAGIESNVRNVLEALKRSPLLPGGVSLYGLILDTETGAMHALGSETTAGPPLAAEVAPSDHAPRRGDTLEQILGAGILSSLVPKAGEVPIASSPPTADATLAALAAPSLVAAPKPAPPPPAIDGTALFREPTVPSPLRDIAARQEPAPQPESGPPRPARANVRRDEGRDRERERERERVPLDPRAAQEFFRKRELERLRRKRREHEP
;
A
#
# COMPACT_ATOMS: atom_id res chain seq x y z
N MET A 1 7.65 22.91 -7.96
CA MET A 1 7.55 21.42 -7.95
C MET A 1 6.97 20.89 -9.24
N LEU A 2 5.80 21.37 -9.69
CA LEU A 2 5.19 20.92 -10.94
C LEU A 2 6.10 21.11 -12.17
N GLU A 3 6.74 22.28 -12.33
CA GLU A 3 7.71 22.55 -13.40
C GLU A 3 8.86 21.54 -13.42
N ARG A 4 9.45 21.27 -12.25
CA ARG A 4 10.47 20.22 -12.09
C ARG A 4 9.97 18.85 -12.55
N PHE A 5 8.71 18.49 -12.32
CA PHE A 5 8.13 17.24 -12.82
C PHE A 5 8.07 17.24 -14.34
N HIS A 6 7.64 18.35 -14.96
CA HIS A 6 7.59 18.47 -16.42
C HIS A 6 8.98 18.40 -17.06
N GLU A 7 9.96 19.13 -16.53
CA GLU A 7 11.34 19.10 -17.01
C GLU A 7 11.97 17.71 -16.89
N ALA A 8 11.85 17.08 -15.71
CA ALA A 8 12.37 15.74 -15.47
C ALA A 8 11.72 14.70 -16.40
N ASN A 9 10.40 14.79 -16.62
CA ASN A 9 9.67 13.91 -17.52
C ASN A 9 10.06 14.12 -18.99
N ALA A 10 10.19 15.38 -19.45
CA ALA A 10 10.64 15.69 -20.81
C ALA A 10 12.04 15.10 -21.07
N ALA A 11 12.96 15.29 -20.12
CA ALA A 11 14.30 14.71 -20.19
C ALA A 11 14.28 13.17 -20.13
N PHE A 12 13.37 12.56 -19.36
CA PHE A 12 13.18 11.11 -19.34
C PHE A 12 12.68 10.56 -20.68
N VAL A 13 11.67 11.20 -21.29
CA VAL A 13 11.13 10.82 -22.61
C VAL A 13 12.20 10.93 -23.68
N ALA A 14 12.97 12.02 -23.72
CA ALA A 14 14.05 12.20 -24.69
C ALA A 14 15.15 11.12 -24.58
N ARG A 15 15.44 10.63 -23.36
CA ARG A 15 16.45 9.59 -23.11
C ARG A 15 15.94 8.16 -23.31
N ARG A 16 14.63 7.92 -23.14
CA ARG A 16 14.02 6.59 -23.28
C ARG A 16 14.04 6.20 -24.75
N ARG A 17 15.15 5.60 -25.21
CA ARG A 17 15.30 5.04 -26.55
C ARG A 17 14.07 4.19 -26.88
N THR A 18 13.52 4.39 -28.07
CA THR A 18 12.37 3.67 -28.63
C THR A 18 12.72 2.19 -28.83
N SER A 19 12.72 1.42 -27.75
CA SER A 19 12.61 -0.03 -27.81
C SER A 19 11.50 -0.45 -26.87
N PRO A 20 10.42 -1.07 -27.38
CA PRO A 20 9.39 -1.67 -26.56
C PRO A 20 9.96 -2.97 -25.96
N SER A 21 11.02 -2.89 -25.18
CA SER A 21 11.38 -3.99 -24.28
C SER A 21 10.69 -3.72 -22.97
N ALA A 22 9.43 -4.12 -22.90
CA ALA A 22 8.76 -4.34 -21.64
C ALA A 22 7.75 -5.44 -21.92
N ALA A 23 7.96 -6.59 -21.29
CA ALA A 23 6.87 -7.52 -21.06
C ALA A 23 5.64 -6.71 -20.62
N PRO A 24 4.44 -7.03 -21.13
CA PRO A 24 3.24 -6.27 -20.78
C PRO A 24 3.15 -6.14 -19.26
N ALA A 25 2.91 -4.91 -18.79
CA ALA A 25 2.87 -4.58 -17.36
C ALA A 25 2.05 -5.65 -16.61
N GLY A 26 2.66 -6.27 -15.61
CA GLY A 26 1.97 -7.24 -14.73
C GLY A 26 1.96 -8.71 -15.17
N HIS A 27 2.34 -9.07 -16.39
CA HIS A 27 2.21 -10.47 -16.87
C HIS A 27 3.36 -11.40 -16.45
N GLY A 28 4.37 -10.88 -15.74
CA GLY A 28 5.46 -11.65 -15.16
C GLY A 28 5.62 -11.49 -13.65
N SER A 29 4.84 -10.61 -13.02
CA SER A 29 4.93 -10.37 -11.58
C SER A 29 4.35 -11.56 -10.83
N LYS A 30 5.13 -12.14 -9.90
CA LYS A 30 4.68 -13.30 -9.10
C LYS A 30 4.42 -12.95 -7.64
N LEU A 31 4.61 -11.69 -7.27
CA LEU A 31 4.61 -11.21 -5.89
C LEU A 31 3.83 -9.90 -5.76
N VAL A 32 3.07 -9.78 -4.67
CA VAL A 32 2.56 -8.52 -4.15
C VAL A 32 3.32 -8.19 -2.88
N ILE A 33 3.80 -6.95 -2.75
CA ILE A 33 4.43 -6.44 -1.54
C ILE A 33 3.52 -5.37 -0.96
N VAL A 34 3.13 -5.54 0.30
CA VAL A 34 2.41 -4.55 1.11
C VAL A 34 3.41 -3.94 2.09
N SER A 35 3.69 -2.65 1.99
CA SER A 35 4.69 -1.97 2.83
C SER A 35 4.30 -0.55 3.23
N CYS A 36 4.98 0.01 4.24
CA CYS A 36 4.73 1.39 4.69
C CYS A 36 5.16 2.38 3.61
N MET A 37 4.52 3.55 3.49
CA MET A 37 4.86 4.63 2.54
C MET A 37 6.14 5.42 2.86
N GLU A 38 6.92 5.04 3.88
CA GLU A 38 8.16 5.71 4.26
C GLU A 38 9.18 5.74 3.09
N PRO A 39 9.72 6.91 2.68
CA PRO A 39 10.64 7.01 1.54
C PRO A 39 11.84 6.05 1.56
N ILE A 40 12.47 5.84 2.73
CA ILE A 40 13.66 4.94 2.81
C ILE A 40 13.31 3.49 2.47
N VAL A 41 12.09 3.07 2.82
CA VAL A 41 11.58 1.72 2.56
C VAL A 41 11.39 1.49 1.06
N GLU A 42 11.00 2.52 0.28
CA GLU A 42 10.88 2.42 -1.18
C GLU A 42 12.20 2.07 -1.84
N SER A 43 13.27 2.75 -1.40
CA SER A 43 14.60 2.55 -1.98
C SER A 43 15.23 1.22 -1.56
N LEU A 44 14.96 0.73 -0.35
CA LEU A 44 15.59 -0.47 0.18
C LEU A 44 14.91 -1.76 -0.27
N LEU A 45 13.58 -1.77 -0.37
CA LEU A 45 12.81 -3.02 -0.54
C LEU A 45 13.16 -3.82 -1.80
N PRO A 46 13.22 -3.21 -3.00
CA PRO A 46 13.54 -3.98 -4.22
C PRO A 46 14.90 -4.65 -4.14
N GLU A 47 15.90 -3.95 -3.60
CA GLU A 47 17.25 -4.48 -3.44
C GLU A 47 17.31 -5.56 -2.34
N ALA A 48 16.70 -5.31 -1.18
CA ALA A 48 16.69 -6.24 -0.04
C ALA A 48 15.97 -7.56 -0.36
N LEU A 49 15.00 -7.56 -1.27
CA LEU A 49 14.26 -8.75 -1.69
C LEU A 49 14.77 -9.35 -3.00
N GLY A 50 15.77 -8.72 -3.66
CA GLY A 50 16.30 -9.17 -4.94
C GLY A 50 15.28 -9.11 -6.09
N ILE A 51 14.42 -8.09 -6.09
CA ILE A 51 13.30 -7.93 -7.02
C ILE A 51 13.69 -6.94 -8.13
N ALA A 52 13.60 -7.40 -9.38
CA ALA A 52 13.82 -6.53 -10.53
C ALA A 52 12.58 -5.65 -10.82
N PRO A 53 12.75 -4.49 -11.50
CA PRO A 53 11.63 -3.66 -11.90
C PRO A 53 10.58 -4.44 -12.70
N GLY A 54 9.33 -4.41 -12.22
CA GLY A 54 8.20 -5.11 -12.84
C GLY A 54 7.94 -6.54 -12.33
N GLU A 55 8.75 -7.08 -11.42
CA GLU A 55 8.55 -8.43 -10.87
C GLU A 55 7.57 -8.51 -9.68
N ALA A 56 7.22 -7.37 -9.10
CA ALA A 56 6.25 -7.29 -8.02
C ALA A 56 5.32 -6.08 -8.13
N TYR A 57 4.09 -6.24 -7.67
CA TYR A 57 3.22 -5.10 -7.35
C TYR A 57 3.58 -4.55 -5.97
N HIS A 58 3.71 -3.23 -5.86
CA HIS A 58 4.00 -2.55 -4.60
C HIS A 58 2.77 -1.77 -4.14
N ILE A 59 2.16 -2.18 -3.03
CA ILE A 59 0.98 -1.55 -2.43
C ILE A 59 1.43 -0.90 -1.12
N ARG A 60 1.19 0.40 -0.97
CA ARG A 60 1.73 1.18 0.15
C ARG A 60 0.73 2.14 0.74
N ASN A 61 0.69 2.21 2.07
CA ASN A 61 -0.02 3.23 2.85
C ASN A 61 0.77 3.54 4.13
N ALA A 62 0.26 4.46 4.97
CA ALA A 62 0.88 4.77 6.25
C ALA A 62 0.85 3.53 7.17
N GLY A 63 2.05 3.04 7.54
CA GLY A 63 2.21 1.93 8.47
C GLY A 63 1.78 0.56 7.94
N ASN A 64 1.59 0.40 6.62
CA ASN A 64 1.15 -0.86 6.01
C ASN A 64 -0.09 -1.45 6.69
N THR A 65 -1.07 -0.60 7.02
CA THR A 65 -2.19 -0.95 7.89
C THR A 65 -3.44 -1.36 7.12
N CYS A 66 -4.24 -2.23 7.75
CA CYS A 66 -5.62 -2.50 7.37
C CYS A 66 -6.49 -2.10 8.57
N THR A 67 -7.28 -1.03 8.43
CA THR A 67 -8.18 -0.57 9.49
C THR A 67 -9.62 -0.85 9.09
N ARG A 68 -10.57 -0.80 10.03
CA ARG A 68 -12.00 -0.94 9.68
C ARG A 68 -12.51 0.19 8.77
N TRP A 69 -11.75 1.28 8.63
CA TRP A 69 -12.09 2.43 7.82
C TRP A 69 -11.40 2.42 6.46
N ASP A 70 -10.39 1.55 6.28
CA ASP A 70 -9.60 1.46 5.07
C ASP A 70 -9.27 0.00 4.72
N GLU A 71 -10.01 -0.53 3.74
CA GLU A 71 -9.79 -1.85 3.15
C GLU A 71 -8.99 -1.78 1.83
N SER A 72 -8.35 -0.64 1.52
CA SER A 72 -7.64 -0.43 0.26
C SER A 72 -6.54 -1.46 0.00
N ILE A 73 -5.84 -1.91 1.04
CA ILE A 73 -4.85 -2.99 0.96
C ILE A 73 -5.53 -4.29 0.51
N ILE A 74 -6.59 -4.73 1.20
CA ILE A 74 -7.29 -5.98 0.88
C ILE A 74 -7.82 -5.92 -0.55
N ARG A 75 -8.48 -4.82 -0.93
CA ARG A 75 -8.98 -4.60 -2.29
C ARG A 75 -7.87 -4.69 -3.33
N SER A 76 -6.73 -4.03 -3.09
CA SER A 76 -5.62 -3.99 -4.05
C SER A 76 -4.92 -5.34 -4.17
N VAL A 77 -4.75 -6.07 -3.06
CA VAL A 77 -4.23 -7.44 -3.07
C VAL A 77 -5.21 -8.36 -3.83
N ALA A 78 -6.51 -8.24 -3.59
CA ALA A 78 -7.51 -9.04 -4.31
C ALA A 78 -7.47 -8.79 -5.82
N VAL A 79 -7.33 -7.54 -6.28
CA VAL A 79 -7.16 -7.24 -7.71
C VAL A 79 -5.91 -7.92 -8.26
N ALA A 80 -4.76 -7.83 -7.57
CA ALA A 80 -3.52 -8.46 -8.01
C ALA A 80 -3.59 -10.00 -8.06
N VAL A 81 -4.30 -10.61 -7.11
CA VAL A 81 -4.50 -12.06 -7.05
C VAL A 81 -5.49 -12.54 -8.12
N LEU A 82 -6.66 -11.91 -8.21
CA LEU A 82 -7.77 -12.34 -9.07
C LEU A 82 -7.54 -11.99 -10.54
N SER A 83 -7.04 -10.78 -10.81
CA SER A 83 -6.79 -10.31 -12.19
C SER A 83 -5.36 -10.57 -12.66
N GLY A 84 -4.39 -10.54 -11.74
CA GLY A 84 -2.97 -10.74 -12.08
C GLY A 84 -2.47 -12.17 -11.90
N GLY A 85 -3.30 -13.08 -11.36
CA GLY A 85 -2.93 -14.47 -11.12
C GLY A 85 -1.86 -14.67 -10.04
N ILE A 86 -1.55 -13.64 -9.24
CA ILE A 86 -0.48 -13.70 -8.25
C ILE A 86 -0.87 -14.57 -7.06
N ARG A 87 0.08 -15.39 -6.60
CA ARG A 87 -0.10 -16.33 -5.49
C ARG A 87 0.79 -16.07 -4.28
N HIS A 88 1.66 -15.06 -4.33
CA HIS A 88 2.57 -14.71 -3.24
C HIS A 88 2.33 -13.27 -2.80
N VAL A 89 2.11 -13.05 -1.50
CA VAL A 89 1.90 -11.74 -0.89
C VAL A 89 2.82 -11.59 0.31
N ALA A 90 3.71 -10.61 0.28
CA ALA A 90 4.57 -10.25 1.41
C ALA A 90 4.05 -8.99 2.10
N VAL A 91 3.80 -9.07 3.41
CA VAL A 91 3.50 -7.92 4.26
C VAL A 91 4.79 -7.54 4.99
N VAL A 92 5.33 -6.38 4.68
CA VAL A 92 6.62 -5.91 5.18
C VAL A 92 6.43 -4.71 6.09
N GLY A 93 6.54 -4.95 7.40
CA GLY A 93 6.75 -3.90 8.38
C GLY A 93 8.20 -3.42 8.35
N HIS A 94 8.50 -2.33 9.05
CA HIS A 94 9.88 -1.84 9.15
C HIS A 94 10.18 -1.26 10.53
N THR A 95 11.46 -1.30 10.92
CA THR A 95 11.95 -0.62 12.12
C THR A 95 11.73 0.88 12.03
N ASP A 96 11.51 1.54 13.16
CA ASP A 96 11.36 3.00 13.23
C ASP A 96 10.15 3.55 12.45
N CYS A 97 9.13 2.72 12.26
CA CYS A 97 7.85 3.15 11.71
C CYS A 97 7.21 4.21 12.63
N ARG A 98 7.04 5.42 12.09
CA ARG A 98 6.43 6.54 12.81
C ARG A 98 5.00 6.27 13.25
N MET A 99 4.30 5.36 12.56
CA MET A 99 2.94 4.95 12.91
C MET A 99 2.89 4.14 14.21
N ALA A 100 4.02 3.59 14.67
CA ALA A 100 4.14 2.95 15.98
C ALA A 100 4.42 3.95 17.12
N GLY A 101 4.46 5.24 16.81
CA GLY A 101 4.73 6.32 17.76
C GLY A 101 3.47 6.98 18.33
N ASP A 102 3.65 8.21 18.80
CA ASP A 102 2.58 9.03 19.36
C ASP A 102 1.75 9.72 18.26
N LEU A 103 0.44 9.83 18.49
CA LEU A 103 -0.49 10.56 17.65
C LEU A 103 -0.40 12.09 17.89
N MET A 104 0.08 12.51 19.07
CA MET A 104 0.13 13.93 19.46
C MET A 104 0.74 14.87 18.42
N PRO A 105 1.88 14.55 17.76
CA PRO A 105 2.43 15.42 16.71
C PRO A 105 1.46 15.67 15.54
N ILE A 106 0.62 14.67 15.20
CA ILE A 106 -0.39 14.81 14.15
C ILE A 106 -1.52 15.73 14.63
N LEU A 107 -2.02 15.53 15.86
CA LEU A 107 -3.07 16.38 16.43
C LEU A 107 -2.61 17.83 16.62
N ASP A 108 -1.36 18.05 17.00
CA ASP A 108 -0.78 19.39 17.09
C ASP A 108 -0.67 20.05 15.71
N ALA A 109 -0.23 19.30 14.70
CA ALA A 109 -0.21 19.78 13.31
C ALA A 109 -1.62 20.09 12.80
N MET A 110 -2.62 19.28 13.14
CA MET A 110 -4.03 19.55 12.82
C MET A 110 -4.50 20.85 13.48
N ARG A 111 -4.21 21.04 14.77
CA ARG A 111 -4.57 22.27 15.50
C ARG A 111 -3.91 23.50 14.90
N GLN A 112 -2.62 23.42 14.58
CA GLN A 112 -1.88 24.52 13.94
C GLN A 112 -2.39 24.81 12.52
N GLY A 113 -2.85 23.78 11.81
CA GLY A 113 -3.49 23.90 10.50
C GLY A 113 -4.96 24.33 10.54
N GLY A 114 -5.54 24.56 11.73
CA GLY A 114 -6.94 24.95 11.88
C GLY A 114 -7.94 23.84 11.54
N ILE A 115 -7.52 22.57 11.61
CA ILE A 115 -8.39 21.42 11.33
C ILE A 115 -9.06 20.98 12.63
N PRO A 116 -10.38 21.16 12.77
CA PRO A 116 -11.10 20.78 13.98
C PRO A 116 -11.21 19.26 14.15
N ARG A 117 -11.36 18.79 15.39
CA ARG A 117 -11.48 17.35 15.71
C ARG A 117 -12.78 16.73 15.19
N ASP A 118 -13.82 17.53 14.97
CA ASP A 118 -15.14 17.09 14.49
C ASP A 118 -15.09 16.46 13.09
N VAL A 119 -14.04 16.71 12.28
CA VAL A 119 -13.84 16.05 10.97
C VAL A 119 -13.82 14.52 11.05
N PHE A 120 -13.51 13.96 12.22
CA PHE A 120 -13.53 12.52 12.45
C PHE A 120 -14.92 11.98 12.84
N GLY A 121 -15.90 12.82 13.20
CA GLY A 121 -17.18 12.38 13.76
C GLY A 121 -16.96 11.44 14.95
N ASP A 122 -17.66 10.30 14.98
CA ASP A 122 -17.49 9.31 16.07
C ASP A 122 -16.24 8.44 15.93
N ARG A 123 -15.44 8.61 14.87
CA ARG A 123 -14.24 7.80 14.65
C ARG A 123 -13.14 8.20 15.61
N ASP A 124 -12.45 7.21 16.18
CA ASP A 124 -11.21 7.41 16.92
C ASP A 124 -10.10 7.89 15.96
N PRO A 125 -9.52 9.09 16.16
CA PRO A 125 -8.45 9.59 15.32
C PRO A 125 -7.24 8.66 15.28
N ARG A 126 -6.93 7.97 16.38
CA ARG A 126 -5.80 7.03 16.44
C ARG A 126 -5.97 5.91 15.42
N GLU A 127 -7.16 5.35 15.35
CA GLU A 127 -7.49 4.30 14.40
C GLU A 127 -7.67 4.83 12.98
N TRP A 128 -8.25 6.02 12.82
CA TRP A 128 -8.44 6.63 11.50
C TRP A 128 -7.10 6.90 10.80
N PHE A 129 -6.10 7.40 11.54
CA PHE A 129 -4.75 7.56 11.02
C PHE A 129 -3.99 6.24 10.88
N GLY A 130 -4.53 5.12 11.34
CA GLY A 130 -3.85 3.82 11.29
C GLY A 130 -2.64 3.76 12.22
N MET A 131 -2.71 4.37 13.41
CA MET A 131 -1.63 4.23 14.40
C MET A 131 -1.56 2.79 14.89
N ILE A 132 -0.36 2.21 14.87
CA ILE A 132 -0.13 0.80 15.21
C ILE A 132 0.41 0.67 16.63
N ALA A 133 -0.01 -0.39 17.33
CA ALA A 133 0.48 -0.67 18.69
C ALA A 133 1.90 -1.25 18.69
N GLY A 134 2.31 -1.88 17.59
CA GLY A 134 3.64 -2.47 17.42
C GLY A 134 3.83 -2.93 15.98
N ILE A 135 5.08 -2.98 15.54
CA ILE A 135 5.41 -3.28 14.14
C ILE A 135 5.07 -4.75 13.82
N GLU A 136 5.55 -5.70 14.63
CA GLU A 136 5.26 -7.11 14.37
C GLU A 136 3.79 -7.47 14.57
N SER A 137 3.14 -6.91 15.58
CA SER A 137 1.71 -7.15 15.83
C SER A 137 0.86 -6.61 14.69
N ASN A 138 1.22 -5.45 14.12
CA ASN A 138 0.58 -4.92 12.92
C ASN A 138 0.75 -5.85 11.72
N VAL A 139 1.97 -6.33 11.44
CA VAL A 139 2.19 -7.28 10.33
C VAL A 139 1.32 -8.52 10.51
N ARG A 140 1.26 -9.10 11.71
CA ARG A 140 0.39 -10.25 12.00
C ARG A 140 -1.10 -9.92 11.81
N ASN A 141 -1.55 -8.75 12.25
CA ASN A 141 -2.94 -8.33 12.08
C ASN A 141 -3.34 -8.20 10.60
N VAL A 142 -2.44 -7.64 9.78
CA VAL A 142 -2.66 -7.49 8.33
C VAL A 142 -2.66 -8.85 7.64
N LEU A 143 -1.75 -9.75 7.99
CA LEU A 143 -1.77 -11.14 7.51
C LEU A 143 -3.08 -11.83 7.85
N GLU A 144 -3.56 -11.69 9.08
CA GLU A 144 -4.82 -12.28 9.52
C GLU A 144 -6.02 -11.67 8.78
N ALA A 145 -6.01 -10.36 8.53
CA ALA A 145 -7.05 -9.69 7.76
C ALA A 145 -7.09 -10.18 6.30
N LEU A 146 -5.92 -10.35 5.66
CA LEU A 146 -5.82 -10.93 4.32
C LEU A 146 -6.30 -12.39 4.33
N LYS A 147 -5.86 -13.18 5.31
CA LYS A 147 -6.21 -14.60 5.44
C LYS A 147 -7.71 -14.83 5.63
N ARG A 148 -8.39 -13.96 6.38
CA ARG A 148 -9.85 -14.01 6.62
C ARG A 148 -10.67 -13.37 5.50
N SER A 149 -10.03 -12.66 4.57
CA SER A 149 -10.74 -11.94 3.53
C SER A 149 -11.44 -12.92 2.58
N PRO A 150 -12.77 -12.79 2.36
CA PRO A 150 -13.48 -13.61 1.39
C PRO A 150 -13.10 -13.28 -0.06
N LEU A 151 -12.34 -12.19 -0.27
CA LEU A 151 -11.87 -11.77 -1.59
C LEU A 151 -10.59 -12.49 -2.04
N LEU A 152 -9.93 -13.23 -1.13
CA LEU A 152 -8.75 -14.02 -1.49
C LEU A 152 -9.13 -15.50 -1.61
N PRO A 153 -8.86 -16.13 -2.77
CA PRO A 153 -9.08 -17.56 -2.95
C PRO A 153 -8.11 -18.37 -2.08
N GLY A 154 -8.38 -19.67 -1.93
CA GLY A 154 -7.45 -20.58 -1.25
C GLY A 154 -6.13 -20.74 -2.00
N GLY A 155 -5.06 -20.99 -1.24
CA GLY A 155 -3.74 -21.27 -1.82
C GLY A 155 -2.95 -20.03 -2.24
N VAL A 156 -3.20 -18.88 -1.61
CA VAL A 156 -2.33 -17.70 -1.69
C VAL A 156 -1.37 -17.74 -0.51
N SER A 157 -0.06 -17.73 -0.79
CA SER A 157 0.99 -17.72 0.22
C SER A 157 1.20 -16.31 0.76
N LEU A 158 1.07 -16.15 2.07
CA LEU A 158 1.25 -14.91 2.79
C LEU A 158 2.56 -14.96 3.59
N TYR A 159 3.39 -13.92 3.52
CA TYR A 159 4.68 -13.84 4.20
C TYR A 159 4.72 -12.61 5.11
N GLY A 160 5.05 -12.80 6.39
CA GLY A 160 5.26 -11.71 7.33
C GLY A 160 6.73 -11.38 7.48
N LEU A 161 7.11 -10.15 7.16
CA LEU A 161 8.50 -9.69 7.16
C LEU A 161 8.67 -8.37 7.92
N ILE A 162 9.86 -8.16 8.48
CA ILE A 162 10.28 -6.91 9.12
C ILE A 162 11.61 -6.48 8.51
N LEU A 163 11.61 -5.31 7.89
CA LEU A 163 12.80 -4.67 7.32
C LEU A 163 13.48 -3.78 8.38
N ASP A 164 14.75 -4.03 8.66
CA ASP A 164 15.60 -3.09 9.37
C ASP A 164 16.03 -1.96 8.41
N THR A 165 15.58 -0.74 8.69
CA THR A 165 15.80 0.42 7.81
C THR A 165 17.23 0.96 7.84
N GLU A 166 18.06 0.59 8.83
CA GLU A 166 19.45 1.04 8.91
C GLU A 166 20.39 0.11 8.12
N THR A 167 20.16 -1.20 8.24
CA THR A 167 21.02 -2.24 7.69
C THR A 167 20.50 -2.81 6.36
N GLY A 168 19.19 -2.74 6.12
CA GLY A 168 18.53 -3.43 5.01
C GLY A 168 18.20 -4.90 5.30
N ALA A 169 18.46 -5.36 6.52
CA ALA A 169 18.22 -6.75 6.91
C ALA A 169 16.74 -7.09 6.97
N MET A 170 16.41 -8.35 6.66
CA MET A 170 15.04 -8.85 6.71
C MET A 170 14.89 -9.91 7.81
N HIS A 171 13.91 -9.72 8.69
CA HIS A 171 13.50 -10.71 9.67
C HIS A 171 12.14 -11.29 9.31
N ALA A 172 12.05 -12.62 9.23
CA ALA A 172 10.80 -13.31 8.90
C ALA A 172 10.02 -13.66 10.18
N LEU A 173 8.75 -13.26 10.21
CA LEU A 173 7.81 -13.60 11.30
C LEU A 173 7.10 -14.94 11.06
N GLY A 174 7.05 -15.39 9.81
CA GLY A 174 6.41 -16.64 9.40
C GLY A 174 5.82 -16.57 8.01
N SER A 175 5.28 -17.70 7.56
CA SER A 175 4.48 -17.80 6.34
C SER A 175 3.21 -18.60 6.59
N GLU A 176 2.15 -18.21 5.90
CA GLU A 176 0.83 -18.81 5.99
C GLU A 176 0.22 -18.98 4.59
N THR A 177 -0.91 -19.66 4.52
CA THR A 177 -1.66 -19.80 3.26
C THR A 177 -3.12 -19.55 3.50
N THR A 178 -3.77 -18.82 2.59
CA THR A 178 -5.22 -18.58 2.65
C THR A 178 -5.99 -19.89 2.53
N ALA A 179 -7.03 -20.03 3.36
CA ALA A 179 -7.97 -21.12 3.28
C ALA A 179 -9.09 -20.79 2.28
N GLY A 180 -9.66 -21.79 1.63
CA GLY A 180 -10.76 -21.61 0.67
C GLY A 180 -10.60 -22.53 -0.54
N PRO A 181 -11.62 -22.58 -1.42
CA PRO A 181 -11.47 -23.28 -2.68
C PRO A 181 -10.32 -22.64 -3.48
N PRO A 182 -9.45 -23.44 -4.10
CA PRO A 182 -8.45 -22.89 -5.00
C PRO A 182 -9.17 -22.13 -6.12
N LEU A 183 -8.56 -21.05 -6.60
CA LEU A 183 -9.02 -20.42 -7.83
C LEU A 183 -9.07 -21.52 -8.90
N ALA A 184 -10.24 -21.75 -9.50
CA ALA A 184 -10.38 -22.70 -10.61
C ALA A 184 -9.36 -22.33 -11.69
N ALA A 185 -8.76 -23.34 -12.34
CA ALA A 185 -7.84 -23.11 -13.45
C ALA A 185 -8.48 -22.15 -14.46
N GLU A 186 -7.67 -21.22 -14.98
CA GLU A 186 -8.02 -20.12 -15.87
C GLU A 186 -9.41 -20.25 -16.49
N VAL A 187 -10.38 -19.48 -15.97
CA VAL A 187 -11.63 -19.28 -16.69
C VAL A 187 -11.23 -18.57 -17.98
N ALA A 188 -11.36 -19.28 -19.11
CA ALA A 188 -11.08 -18.71 -20.42
C ALA A 188 -11.79 -17.36 -20.52
N PRO A 189 -11.11 -16.30 -21.01
CA PRO A 189 -11.74 -15.01 -21.18
C PRO A 189 -13.03 -15.21 -21.97
N SER A 190 -14.14 -14.65 -21.47
CA SER A 190 -15.40 -14.68 -22.19
C SER A 190 -15.17 -14.19 -23.62
N ASP A 191 -15.60 -14.97 -24.63
CA ASP A 191 -15.55 -14.59 -26.04
C ASP A 191 -16.34 -13.29 -26.33
N HIS A 192 -17.15 -12.83 -25.36
CA HIS A 192 -17.84 -11.56 -25.42
C HIS A 192 -16.95 -10.42 -24.89
N ALA A 193 -16.22 -9.77 -25.79
CA ALA A 193 -15.60 -8.49 -25.47
C ALA A 193 -16.71 -7.49 -25.07
N PRO A 194 -16.72 -6.97 -23.82
CA PRO A 194 -17.78 -6.10 -23.36
C PRO A 194 -17.84 -4.82 -24.19
N ARG A 195 -19.03 -4.47 -24.69
CA ARG A 195 -19.28 -3.24 -25.45
C ARG A 195 -19.78 -2.14 -24.53
N ARG A 196 -19.56 -0.89 -24.95
CA ARG A 196 -20.06 0.28 -24.23
C ARG A 196 -21.59 0.20 -24.14
N GLY A 197 -22.12 0.15 -22.92
CA GLY A 197 -23.55 0.08 -22.64
C GLY A 197 -24.04 -1.31 -22.22
N ASP A 198 -23.19 -2.34 -22.27
CA ASP A 198 -23.53 -3.65 -21.74
C ASP A 198 -23.66 -3.57 -20.21
N THR A 199 -24.77 -4.07 -19.69
CA THR A 199 -24.98 -4.30 -18.25
C THR A 199 -24.09 -5.44 -17.76
N LEU A 200 -23.80 -5.46 -16.46
CA LEU A 200 -22.98 -6.51 -15.85
C LEU A 200 -23.55 -7.94 -16.10
N GLU A 201 -24.88 -8.03 -16.22
CA GLU A 201 -25.63 -9.24 -16.60
C GLU A 201 -25.41 -9.64 -18.06
N GLN A 202 -25.30 -8.66 -18.97
CA GLN A 202 -24.98 -8.88 -20.38
C GLN A 202 -23.51 -9.27 -20.59
N ILE A 203 -22.61 -8.77 -19.74
CA ILE A 203 -21.17 -9.07 -19.80
C ILE A 203 -20.87 -10.47 -19.24
N LEU A 204 -21.47 -10.80 -18.10
CA LEU A 204 -21.20 -12.06 -17.39
C LEU A 204 -22.16 -13.18 -17.81
N GLY A 205 -23.23 -12.88 -18.54
CA GLY A 205 -24.30 -13.83 -18.83
C GLY A 205 -25.33 -13.90 -17.70
N ALA A 206 -26.60 -14.14 -18.07
CA ALA A 206 -27.71 -14.21 -17.15
C ALA A 206 -27.48 -15.32 -16.10
N GLY A 207 -27.53 -14.96 -14.81
CA GLY A 207 -27.42 -15.90 -13.69
C GLY A 207 -26.05 -15.97 -13.01
N ILE A 208 -24.96 -15.47 -13.62
CA ILE A 208 -23.65 -15.41 -12.93
C ILE A 208 -23.69 -14.45 -11.75
N LEU A 209 -24.35 -13.29 -11.89
CA LEU A 209 -24.54 -12.37 -10.77
C LEU A 209 -25.32 -13.01 -9.61
N SER A 210 -26.34 -13.79 -9.92
CA SER A 210 -27.10 -14.54 -8.91
C SER A 210 -26.26 -15.60 -8.20
N SER A 211 -25.22 -16.14 -8.84
CA SER A 211 -24.26 -17.07 -8.22
C SER A 211 -23.14 -16.39 -7.42
N LEU A 212 -22.85 -15.11 -7.71
CA LEU A 212 -21.88 -14.28 -6.98
C LEU A 212 -22.49 -13.64 -5.72
N VAL A 213 -23.81 -13.55 -5.65
CA VAL A 213 -24.53 -13.15 -4.43
C VAL A 213 -24.62 -14.38 -3.51
N PRO A 214 -24.08 -14.35 -2.29
CA PRO A 214 -24.27 -15.45 -1.36
C PRO A 214 -25.77 -15.67 -1.13
N LYS A 215 -26.20 -16.94 -1.08
CA LYS A 215 -27.57 -17.28 -0.70
C LYS A 215 -27.90 -16.57 0.61
N ALA A 216 -29.02 -15.84 0.64
CA ALA A 216 -29.47 -15.14 1.84
C ALA A 216 -29.50 -16.12 3.03
N GLY A 217 -28.57 -15.96 3.97
CA GLY A 217 -28.45 -16.81 5.17
C GLY A 217 -27.05 -17.29 5.57
N GLU A 218 -26.00 -17.14 4.74
CA GLU A 218 -24.68 -17.75 5.01
C GLU A 218 -23.49 -16.77 5.14
N VAL A 219 -23.73 -15.49 5.46
CA VAL A 219 -22.62 -14.61 5.86
C VAL A 219 -22.44 -14.72 7.38
N PRO A 220 -21.34 -15.30 7.91
CA PRO A 220 -21.03 -15.18 9.32
C PRO A 220 -20.65 -13.72 9.59
N ILE A 221 -21.58 -12.99 10.19
CA ILE A 221 -21.35 -11.64 10.68
C ILE A 221 -20.34 -11.78 11.81
N ALA A 222 -19.08 -11.41 11.55
CA ALA A 222 -18.11 -11.28 12.62
C ALA A 222 -18.55 -10.08 13.49
N SER A 223 -18.92 -10.39 14.73
CA SER A 223 -19.31 -9.52 15.86
C SER A 223 -20.58 -8.68 15.70
N SER A 224 -21.66 -9.16 16.34
CA SER A 224 -22.85 -8.39 16.72
C SER A 224 -22.52 -7.19 17.63
N PRO A 225 -23.19 -6.05 17.51
CA PRO A 225 -23.36 -5.10 18.62
C PRO A 225 -24.41 -5.62 19.63
N PRO A 226 -24.40 -5.15 20.90
CA PRO A 226 -25.29 -5.65 21.94
C PRO A 226 -26.79 -5.42 21.63
N THR A 227 -27.61 -6.32 22.19
CA THR A 227 -29.04 -6.54 21.93
C THR A 227 -29.95 -5.33 22.18
N ALA A 228 -30.98 -5.24 21.34
CA ALA A 228 -31.94 -4.14 21.17
C ALA A 228 -33.00 -3.97 22.28
N ASP A 229 -32.69 -4.25 23.54
CA ASP A 229 -33.63 -4.05 24.68
C ASP A 229 -33.31 -2.81 25.54
N ALA A 230 -32.26 -2.05 25.23
CA ALA A 230 -31.91 -0.83 25.97
C ALA A 230 -32.34 0.49 25.29
N THR A 231 -33.01 0.43 24.13
CA THR A 231 -33.28 1.62 23.30
C THR A 231 -34.77 1.87 23.06
N LEU A 232 -35.61 1.58 24.06
CA LEU A 232 -37.07 1.83 23.99
C LEU A 232 -37.59 2.74 25.13
N ALA A 233 -36.70 3.39 25.88
CA ALA A 233 -37.08 4.28 26.99
C ALA A 233 -36.72 5.77 26.79
N ALA A 234 -36.17 6.18 25.64
CA ALA A 234 -35.73 7.57 25.42
C ALA A 234 -36.53 8.35 24.34
N LEU A 235 -37.57 7.75 23.74
CA LEU A 235 -38.41 8.39 22.72
C LEU A 235 -39.67 9.06 23.31
N ALA A 236 -39.51 9.88 24.33
CA ALA A 236 -40.60 10.70 24.86
C ALA A 236 -40.12 12.10 25.27
N ALA A 237 -39.83 12.95 24.28
CA ALA A 237 -39.96 14.40 24.40
C ALA A 237 -40.05 15.03 23.00
N PRO A 238 -41.06 15.87 22.69
CA PRO A 238 -41.15 16.54 21.41
C PRO A 238 -40.34 17.83 21.46
N SER A 239 -39.40 18.02 20.53
CA SER A 239 -38.84 19.34 20.26
C SER A 239 -38.76 19.59 18.76
N LEU A 240 -39.59 20.53 18.33
CA LEU A 240 -39.73 21.05 16.99
C LEU A 240 -38.50 21.88 16.61
N VAL A 241 -37.67 21.37 15.71
CA VAL A 241 -36.79 22.20 14.88
C VAL A 241 -36.92 21.69 13.45
N ALA A 242 -37.36 22.59 12.55
CA ALA A 242 -37.57 22.29 11.14
C ALA A 242 -36.28 21.77 10.49
N ALA A 243 -36.34 20.59 9.88
CA ALA A 243 -35.25 20.03 9.11
C ALA A 243 -34.96 20.90 7.86
N PRO A 244 -33.70 21.21 7.56
CA PRO A 244 -33.36 21.85 6.30
C PRO A 244 -33.69 20.92 5.12
N LYS A 245 -34.23 21.51 4.06
CA LYS A 245 -34.61 20.82 2.81
C LYS A 245 -33.42 20.01 2.26
N PRO A 246 -33.61 18.74 1.87
CA PRO A 246 -32.51 17.90 1.37
C PRO A 246 -31.87 18.55 0.14
N ALA A 247 -30.53 18.60 0.13
CA ALA A 247 -29.76 19.03 -1.02
C ALA A 247 -30.04 18.08 -2.21
N PRO A 248 -30.07 18.60 -3.46
CA PRO A 248 -30.22 17.75 -4.63
C PRO A 248 -29.06 16.73 -4.69
N PRO A 249 -29.33 15.50 -5.16
CA PRO A 249 -28.29 14.49 -5.29
C PRO A 249 -27.17 15.01 -6.19
N PRO A 250 -25.90 14.67 -5.90
CA PRO A 250 -24.80 14.99 -6.80
C PRO A 250 -25.07 14.41 -8.19
N PRO A 251 -24.62 15.07 -9.27
CA PRO A 251 -24.80 14.56 -10.62
C PRO A 251 -24.24 13.14 -10.72
N ALA A 252 -25.00 12.24 -11.36
CA ALA A 252 -24.60 10.86 -11.59
C ALA A 252 -23.21 10.82 -12.24
N ILE A 253 -22.25 10.24 -11.54
CA ILE A 253 -20.92 10.01 -12.09
C ILE A 253 -21.07 8.87 -13.09
N ASP A 254 -20.79 9.17 -14.35
CA ASP A 254 -20.82 8.21 -15.46
C ASP A 254 -19.80 7.08 -15.20
N GLY A 255 -20.32 5.86 -14.96
CA GLY A 255 -19.54 4.66 -14.62
C GLY A 255 -18.75 4.06 -15.80
N THR A 256 -18.68 4.75 -16.94
CA THR A 256 -18.03 4.27 -18.19
C THR A 256 -16.50 4.13 -18.15
N ALA A 257 -15.83 4.42 -17.03
CA ALA A 257 -14.37 4.50 -16.99
C ALA A 257 -13.63 3.30 -16.35
N LEU A 258 -14.33 2.31 -15.77
CA LEU A 258 -13.69 1.35 -14.86
C LEU A 258 -13.16 0.04 -15.48
N PHE A 259 -13.54 -0.33 -16.70
CA PHE A 259 -13.17 -1.64 -17.28
C PHE A 259 -12.84 -1.58 -18.77
N ARG A 260 -11.78 -0.85 -19.12
CA ARG A 260 -11.18 -0.91 -20.45
C ARG A 260 -9.76 -1.47 -20.32
N GLU A 261 -9.39 -2.45 -21.14
CA GLU A 261 -8.01 -2.46 -21.63
C GLU A 261 -7.76 -1.09 -22.27
N PRO A 262 -6.66 -0.39 -21.97
CA PRO A 262 -6.45 0.96 -22.47
C PRO A 262 -6.18 0.93 -23.98
N THR A 263 -7.26 0.95 -24.77
CA THR A 263 -7.27 1.36 -26.17
C THR A 263 -7.51 2.86 -26.32
N VAL A 264 -7.58 3.61 -25.21
CA VAL A 264 -7.56 5.06 -25.23
C VAL A 264 -6.17 5.47 -25.76
N PRO A 265 -6.07 6.17 -26.91
CA PRO A 265 -4.81 6.84 -27.23
C PRO A 265 -4.49 7.71 -26.02
N SER A 266 -3.35 7.46 -25.37
CA SER A 266 -2.96 8.28 -24.23
C SER A 266 -3.06 9.74 -24.68
N PRO A 267 -3.77 10.62 -23.96
CA PRO A 267 -3.83 12.04 -24.30
C PRO A 267 -2.42 12.69 -24.34
N LEU A 268 -1.39 11.98 -23.86
CA LEU A 268 0.02 12.35 -23.93
C LEU A 268 0.73 11.94 -25.24
N ARG A 269 0.16 11.01 -26.05
CA ARG A 269 0.75 10.61 -27.35
C ARG A 269 0.80 11.79 -28.33
N ASP A 270 -0.22 12.64 -28.32
CA ASP A 270 -0.28 13.83 -29.19
C ASP A 270 0.58 15.00 -28.68
N ILE A 271 0.90 15.04 -27.38
CA ILE A 271 1.77 16.07 -26.78
C ILE A 271 3.24 15.76 -27.08
N ALA A 272 3.65 14.49 -27.01
CA ALA A 272 5.01 14.08 -27.35
C ALA A 272 5.37 14.31 -28.83
N ALA A 273 4.38 14.24 -29.73
CA ALA A 273 4.57 14.50 -31.17
C ALA A 273 4.70 15.98 -31.54
N ARG A 274 4.40 16.92 -30.62
CA ARG A 274 4.39 18.37 -30.87
C ARG A 274 5.59 19.12 -30.31
N GLN A 275 6.55 18.45 -29.67
CA GLN A 275 7.72 19.11 -29.10
C GLN A 275 8.80 19.33 -30.18
N GLU A 276 9.09 20.59 -30.49
CA GLU A 276 10.22 20.99 -31.33
C GLU A 276 11.55 20.49 -30.74
N PRO A 277 12.57 20.19 -31.59
CA PRO A 277 13.84 19.67 -31.10
C PRO A 277 14.51 20.66 -30.15
N ALA A 278 15.00 20.14 -29.01
CA ALA A 278 15.69 20.93 -28.00
C ALA A 278 16.92 21.66 -28.57
N PRO A 279 17.17 22.93 -28.18
CA PRO A 279 18.38 23.63 -28.58
C PRO A 279 19.63 22.92 -28.01
N GLN A 280 20.69 22.87 -28.82
CA GLN A 280 21.98 22.27 -28.48
C GLN A 280 22.58 22.97 -27.25
N PRO A 281 23.23 22.24 -26.30
CA PRO A 281 23.74 22.84 -25.09
C PRO A 281 24.99 23.69 -25.38
N GLU A 282 24.90 25.00 -25.12
CA GLU A 282 26.07 25.87 -25.06
C GLU A 282 26.92 25.52 -23.83
N SER A 283 28.24 25.49 -24.02
CA SER A 283 29.22 25.18 -22.98
C SER A 283 29.32 26.33 -21.96
N GLY A 284 28.63 26.22 -20.83
CA GLY A 284 28.77 27.11 -19.68
C GLY A 284 30.08 26.88 -18.90
N PRO A 285 30.55 27.88 -18.13
CA PRO A 285 31.85 27.84 -17.44
C PRO A 285 31.86 26.82 -16.29
N PRO A 286 33.05 26.35 -15.86
CA PRO A 286 33.16 25.27 -14.88
C PRO A 286 32.62 25.68 -13.51
N ARG A 287 31.92 24.74 -12.85
CA ARG A 287 31.38 24.90 -11.49
C ARG A 287 32.50 25.02 -10.45
N PRO A 288 32.35 25.85 -9.41
CA PRO A 288 33.34 25.97 -8.34
C PRO A 288 33.36 24.71 -7.46
N ALA A 289 34.55 24.39 -6.94
CA ALA A 289 34.83 23.23 -6.10
C ALA A 289 34.01 23.26 -4.80
N ARG A 290 33.45 22.09 -4.43
CA ARG A 290 32.67 21.90 -3.20
C ARG A 290 33.55 22.12 -1.97
N ALA A 291 33.08 22.97 -1.06
CA ALA A 291 33.65 23.09 0.28
C ALA A 291 33.42 21.81 1.09
N ASN A 292 34.46 21.40 1.82
CA ASN A 292 34.56 20.18 2.62
C ASN A 292 33.49 20.07 3.72
N VAL A 293 32.63 19.04 3.66
CA VAL A 293 31.79 18.58 4.78
C VAL A 293 32.55 17.46 5.52
N ARG A 294 33.43 17.83 6.45
CA ARG A 294 34.23 16.89 7.27
C ARG A 294 33.54 16.45 8.57
N ARG A 295 32.25 16.06 8.54
CA ARG A 295 31.56 15.63 9.78
C ARG A 295 30.83 14.29 9.77
N ASP A 296 30.80 13.53 8.67
CA ASP A 296 30.12 12.22 8.64
C ASP A 296 30.94 11.02 8.14
N GLU A 297 32.16 11.23 7.61
CA GLU A 297 32.98 10.13 7.06
C GLU A 297 33.33 9.04 8.09
N GLY A 298 33.35 9.36 9.38
CA GLY A 298 33.62 8.39 10.45
C GLY A 298 32.46 7.42 10.70
N ARG A 299 31.22 7.92 10.69
CA ARG A 299 30.01 7.11 10.88
C ARG A 299 29.72 6.27 9.65
N ASP A 300 29.93 6.81 8.46
CA ASP A 300 29.70 6.08 7.22
C ASP A 300 30.69 4.93 7.06
N ARG A 301 31.96 5.10 7.45
CA ARG A 301 32.97 4.04 7.44
C ARG A 301 32.73 2.95 8.49
N GLU A 302 32.18 3.31 9.65
CA GLU A 302 31.77 2.32 10.65
C GLU A 302 30.57 1.51 10.16
N ARG A 303 29.56 2.17 9.57
CA ARG A 303 28.39 1.53 8.94
C ARG A 303 28.77 0.62 7.78
N GLU A 304 29.73 1.01 6.95
CA GLU A 304 30.22 0.21 5.81
C GLU A 304 30.95 -1.05 6.29
N ARG A 305 31.82 -0.94 7.30
CA ARG A 305 32.49 -2.07 7.95
C ARG A 305 31.54 -2.99 8.72
N GLU A 306 30.39 -2.47 9.17
CA GLU A 306 29.35 -3.26 9.83
C GLU A 306 28.46 -4.03 8.84
N ARG A 307 28.19 -3.45 7.65
CA ARG A 307 27.50 -4.16 6.55
C ARG A 307 28.28 -5.39 6.10
N GLU A 308 29.61 -5.32 6.09
CA GLU A 308 30.49 -6.46 5.78
C GLU A 308 30.48 -7.59 6.83
N ARG A 309 29.87 -7.39 8.01
CA ARG A 309 29.82 -8.39 9.09
C ARG A 309 28.52 -9.19 9.17
N VAL A 310 27.54 -8.89 8.34
CA VAL A 310 26.27 -9.65 8.30
C VAL A 310 26.56 -11.04 7.75
N PRO A 311 26.26 -12.13 8.48
CA PRO A 311 26.43 -13.48 7.96
C PRO A 311 25.56 -13.72 6.72
N LEU A 312 26.13 -14.37 5.69
CA LEU A 312 25.38 -14.76 4.48
C LEU A 312 24.41 -15.92 4.74
N ASP A 313 24.66 -16.73 5.77
CA ASP A 313 23.76 -17.81 6.18
C ASP A 313 22.48 -17.25 6.83
N PRO A 314 21.26 -17.60 6.37
CA PRO A 314 20.01 -17.03 6.87
C PRO A 314 19.75 -17.26 8.37
N ARG A 315 20.21 -18.38 8.95
CA ARG A 315 20.00 -18.67 10.37
C ARG A 315 20.97 -17.87 11.24
N ALA A 316 22.23 -17.79 10.83
CA ALA A 316 23.23 -16.96 11.48
C ALA A 316 22.88 -15.46 11.37
N ALA A 317 22.33 -15.04 10.22
CA ALA A 317 21.80 -13.70 10.03
C ALA A 317 20.66 -13.41 11.01
N GLN A 318 19.64 -14.28 11.10
CA GLN A 318 18.55 -14.14 12.07
C GLN A 318 19.05 -14.04 13.52
N GLU A 319 20.03 -14.84 13.91
CA GLU A 319 20.58 -14.80 15.28
C GLU A 319 21.40 -13.51 15.53
N PHE A 320 22.17 -13.07 14.54
CA PHE A 320 22.91 -11.80 14.57
C PHE A 320 21.96 -10.62 14.77
N PHE A 321 20.87 -10.55 14.01
CA PHE A 321 19.89 -9.47 14.11
C PHE A 321 19.12 -9.53 15.43
N ARG A 322 18.73 -10.72 15.91
CA ARG A 322 18.09 -10.87 17.23
C ARG A 322 18.97 -10.34 18.37
N LYS A 323 20.28 -10.56 18.31
CA LYS A 323 21.23 -10.01 19.31
C LYS A 323 21.30 -8.47 19.24
N ARG A 324 21.32 -7.89 18.03
CA ARG A 324 21.30 -6.43 17.81
C ARG A 324 20.01 -5.78 18.31
N GLU A 325 18.85 -6.37 18.03
CA GLU A 325 17.55 -5.92 18.54
C GLU A 325 17.55 -5.85 20.07
N LEU A 326 18.08 -6.90 20.74
CA LEU A 326 18.20 -6.95 22.20
C LEU A 326 19.16 -5.88 22.74
N GLU A 327 20.30 -5.65 22.09
CA GLU A 327 21.23 -4.58 22.47
C GLU A 327 20.61 -3.19 22.30
N ARG A 328 19.86 -2.98 21.22
CA ARG A 328 19.14 -1.73 20.96
C ARG A 328 18.08 -1.46 22.02
N LEU A 329 17.29 -2.48 22.37
CA LEU A 329 16.30 -2.40 23.45
C LEU A 329 16.95 -2.13 24.81
N ARG A 330 18.11 -2.75 25.09
CA ARG A 330 18.91 -2.49 26.30
C ARG A 330 19.43 -1.05 26.33
N ARG A 331 19.89 -0.52 25.19
CA ARG A 331 20.36 0.87 25.09
C ARG A 331 19.23 1.87 25.28
N LYS A 332 18.09 1.68 24.60
CA LYS A 332 16.89 2.51 24.79
C LYS A 332 16.42 2.49 26.25
N ARG A 333 16.49 1.35 26.93
CA ARG A 333 16.17 1.23 28.36
C ARG A 333 17.13 2.03 29.24
N ARG A 334 18.44 1.97 28.98
CA ARG A 334 19.47 2.76 29.70
C ARG A 334 19.34 4.26 29.48
N GLU A 335 18.85 4.69 28.32
CA GLU A 335 18.59 6.10 28.01
C GLU A 335 17.30 6.63 28.65
N HIS A 336 16.46 5.77 29.23
CA HIS A 336 15.19 6.11 29.90
C HIS A 336 15.17 5.77 31.40
N GLU A 337 16.32 5.36 31.97
CA GLU A 337 16.52 5.22 33.42
C GLU A 337 17.13 6.53 33.95
N PRO A 338 16.52 7.18 34.96
CA PRO A 338 16.90 8.52 35.42
C PRO A 338 18.29 8.60 36.07
#